data_AF-D6D4P2-F1
#
_entry.id   AF-D6D4P2-F1
#
_cell.length_a   1.000
_cell.length_b   1.000
_cell.length_c   1.000
_cell.angle_alpha   90.00
_cell.angle_beta   90.00
_cell.angle_gamma   90.00
#
_symmetry.space_group_name_H-M   'P 1'
#
loop_
_entity.id
_entity.type
_entity.pdbx_description
1 polymer ?
#
loop_
_entity_poly.entity_id
_entity_poly.type
_entity_poly.pdbx_seq_one_letter_code
_entity_poly.pdbx_strand_id
1 'polypeptide(L)'
;MKLREEIEPKIIQIEKICLQISRLLRGYDSEKDNKCLNIIKKISELTHKVITKDILSEYMEDDSICMVALRLSIGTPPLLHIPLSCDELLEIIQRIHSKNYVEYKVKAFPEDELWWILSHDYYVPLLEKTWNYQNLRLFVKCYIKKLYLTVCGISRKKYLKKF
;
A
#
# COMPACT_ATOMS: atom_id res chain seq x y z
N MET A 1 15.07 2.14 6.83
CA MET A 1 15.92 2.16 5.61
C MET A 1 15.05 2.69 4.49
N LYS A 2 15.59 3.41 3.49
CA LYS A 2 14.76 3.82 2.35
C LYS A 2 14.66 2.64 1.38
N LEU A 3 13.46 2.30 0.92
CA LEU A 3 13.32 1.30 -0.14
C LEU A 3 13.81 1.91 -1.47
N ARG A 4 14.14 1.06 -2.45
CA ARG A 4 14.47 1.56 -3.80
C ARG A 4 13.25 2.21 -4.45
N GLU A 5 13.48 3.16 -5.34
CA GLU A 5 12.43 4.02 -5.91
C GLU A 5 11.30 3.24 -6.61
N GLU A 6 11.62 2.10 -7.19
CA GLU A 6 10.67 1.21 -7.86
C GLU A 6 9.53 0.76 -6.93
N ILE A 7 9.86 0.41 -5.68
CA ILE A 7 8.90 -0.16 -4.71
C ILE A 7 8.39 0.86 -3.69
N GLU A 8 9.03 2.03 -3.60
CA GLU A 8 8.60 3.10 -2.70
C GLU A 8 7.29 3.73 -3.22
N PRO A 9 6.20 3.73 -2.43
CA PRO A 9 4.93 4.29 -2.87
C PRO A 9 5.04 5.80 -3.11
N LYS A 10 4.50 6.28 -4.23
CA LYS A 10 4.54 7.70 -4.61
C LYS A 10 3.45 8.50 -3.89
N ILE A 11 3.63 8.73 -2.59
CA ILE A 11 2.63 9.34 -1.68
C ILE A 11 2.06 10.66 -2.21
N ILE A 12 2.90 11.56 -2.74
CA ILE A 12 2.45 12.85 -3.28
C ILE A 12 1.53 12.66 -4.49
N GLN A 13 1.83 11.68 -5.35
CA GLN A 13 0.98 11.35 -6.49
C GLN A 13 -0.34 10.72 -6.04
N ILE A 14 -0.28 9.80 -5.07
CA ILE A 14 -1.46 9.18 -4.46
C ILE A 14 -2.38 10.25 -3.87
N GLU A 15 -1.85 11.20 -3.09
CA GLU A 15 -2.64 12.30 -2.51
C GLU A 15 -3.36 13.13 -3.57
N LYS A 16 -2.65 13.50 -4.66
CA LYS A 16 -3.22 14.31 -5.75
C LYS A 16 -4.33 13.58 -6.51
N ILE A 17 -4.16 12.29 -6.79
CA ILE A 17 -5.18 11.47 -7.47
C ILE A 17 -6.37 11.27 -6.54
N CYS A 18 -6.11 10.98 -5.27
CA CYS A 18 -7.13 10.72 -4.28
C CYS A 18 -8.08 11.90 -4.08
N LEU A 19 -7.55 13.12 -3.97
CA LEU A 19 -8.38 14.32 -3.89
C LEU A 19 -9.32 14.51 -5.09
N GLN A 20 -8.89 14.11 -6.29
CA GLN A 20 -9.73 14.17 -7.49
C GLN A 20 -10.81 13.08 -7.47
N ILE A 21 -10.45 11.86 -7.09
CA ILE A 21 -11.39 10.74 -6.98
C ILE A 21 -12.43 11.02 -5.89
N SER A 22 -12.04 11.49 -4.70
CA SER A 22 -12.99 11.83 -3.64
C SER A 22 -14.04 12.85 -4.09
N ARG A 23 -13.66 13.83 -4.93
CA ARG A 23 -14.61 14.81 -5.50
C ARG A 23 -15.58 14.16 -6.48
N LEU A 24 -15.10 13.24 -7.31
CA LEU A 24 -15.94 12.48 -8.25
C LEU A 24 -16.93 11.58 -7.50
N LEU A 25 -16.45 10.87 -6.47
CA LEU A 25 -17.27 9.97 -5.65
C LEU A 25 -18.35 10.68 -4.84
N ARG A 26 -18.13 11.93 -4.40
CA ARG A 26 -19.21 12.73 -3.76
C ARG A 26 -20.38 13.03 -4.70
N GLY A 27 -20.15 13.05 -6.01
CA GLY A 27 -21.20 13.20 -7.01
C GLY A 27 -21.71 11.86 -7.57
N TYR A 28 -21.21 10.74 -7.04
CA TYR A 28 -21.61 9.41 -7.47
C TYR A 28 -23.00 9.09 -6.94
N ASP A 29 -23.88 8.68 -7.86
CA ASP A 29 -25.26 8.31 -7.59
C ASP A 29 -25.55 7.07 -8.46
N SER A 30 -25.68 5.92 -7.81
CA SER A 30 -25.84 4.61 -8.44
C SER A 30 -27.18 4.45 -9.17
N GLU A 31 -28.17 5.27 -8.83
CA GLU A 31 -29.51 5.28 -9.45
C GLU A 31 -29.51 6.04 -10.79
N LYS A 32 -28.51 6.90 -11.03
CA LYS A 32 -28.38 7.69 -12.25
C LYS A 32 -27.33 7.09 -13.19
N ASP A 33 -27.70 6.03 -13.91
CA ASP A 33 -26.80 5.24 -14.76
C ASP A 33 -25.86 6.07 -15.65
N ASN A 34 -26.37 7.06 -16.39
CA ASN A 34 -25.54 7.90 -17.27
C ASN A 34 -24.51 8.76 -16.51
N LYS A 35 -24.83 9.23 -15.30
CA LYS A 35 -23.88 9.99 -14.47
C LYS A 35 -22.85 9.07 -13.81
N CYS A 36 -23.32 7.92 -13.33
CA CYS A 36 -22.50 6.85 -12.77
C CYS A 36 -21.42 6.39 -13.77
N LEU A 37 -21.81 6.04 -15.00
CA LEU A 37 -20.88 5.59 -16.05
C LEU A 37 -19.83 6.65 -16.42
N ASN A 38 -20.22 7.93 -16.45
CA ASN A 38 -19.28 9.03 -16.70
C ASN A 38 -18.26 9.21 -15.57
N ILE A 39 -18.67 9.02 -14.31
CA ILE A 39 -17.77 9.08 -13.14
C ILE A 39 -16.79 7.90 -13.18
N ILE A 40 -17.29 6.68 -13.42
CA ILE A 40 -16.47 5.48 -13.53
C ILE A 40 -15.42 5.65 -14.63
N LYS A 41 -15.83 6.13 -15.82
CA LYS A 41 -14.90 6.39 -16.93
C LYS A 41 -13.77 7.36 -16.53
N LYS A 42 -14.10 8.47 -15.86
CA LYS A 42 -13.11 9.45 -15.38
C LYS A 42 -12.17 8.86 -14.33
N ILE A 43 -12.68 8.04 -13.41
CA ILE A 43 -11.86 7.36 -12.40
C ILE A 43 -10.90 6.38 -13.09
N SER A 44 -11.38 5.61 -14.07
CA SER A 44 -10.54 4.71 -14.86
C SER A 44 -9.45 5.44 -15.63
N GLU A 45 -9.76 6.59 -16.23
CA GLU A 45 -8.77 7.44 -16.92
C GLU A 45 -7.71 7.98 -15.96
N LEU A 46 -8.11 8.41 -14.75
CA LEU A 46 -7.19 8.95 -13.74
C LEU A 46 -6.27 7.90 -13.11
N THR A 47 -6.77 6.67 -12.93
CA THR A 47 -6.05 5.59 -12.24
C THR A 47 -5.35 4.64 -13.21
N HIS A 48 -5.68 4.71 -14.50
CA HIS A 48 -5.32 3.71 -15.51
C HIS A 48 -5.75 2.28 -15.13
N LYS A 49 -6.82 2.16 -14.33
CA LYS A 49 -7.42 0.88 -13.92
C LYS A 49 -8.77 0.68 -14.59
N VAL A 50 -9.08 -0.56 -14.93
CA VAL A 50 -10.43 -0.94 -15.38
C VAL A 50 -11.33 -1.01 -14.15
N ILE A 51 -12.24 -0.05 -14.00
CA ILE A 51 -13.20 0.01 -12.91
C ILE A 51 -14.60 -0.22 -13.49
N THR A 52 -15.37 -1.13 -12.89
CA THR A 52 -16.76 -1.40 -13.26
C THR A 52 -17.71 -0.84 -12.20
N LYS A 53 -19.00 -0.78 -12.54
CA LYS A 53 -20.05 -0.38 -11.57
C LYS A 53 -20.06 -1.32 -10.37
N ASP A 54 -19.90 -2.62 -10.62
CA ASP A 54 -19.95 -3.65 -9.57
C ASP A 54 -18.79 -3.49 -8.58
N ILE A 55 -17.55 -3.36 -9.08
CA ILE A 55 -16.36 -3.14 -8.23
C ILE A 55 -16.52 -1.87 -7.40
N LEU A 56 -16.99 -0.78 -8.01
CA LEU A 56 -17.16 0.47 -7.29
C LEU A 56 -18.30 0.40 -6.27
N SER A 57 -19.36 -0.36 -6.56
CA SER A 57 -20.48 -0.54 -5.63
C SER A 57 -20.05 -1.38 -4.43
N GLU A 58 -19.32 -2.48 -4.65
CA GLU A 58 -18.72 -3.31 -3.58
C GLU A 58 -17.85 -2.47 -2.64
N TYR A 59 -16.99 -1.60 -3.19
CA TYR A 59 -16.19 -0.72 -2.34
C TYR A 59 -17.04 0.30 -1.57
N MET A 60 -18.08 0.86 -2.18
CA MET A 60 -18.91 1.88 -1.55
C MET A 60 -19.92 1.32 -0.53
N GLU A 61 -20.15 0.01 -0.49
CA GLU A 61 -21.00 -0.65 0.49
C GLU A 61 -20.34 -0.69 1.89
N ASP A 62 -19.07 -1.07 1.95
CA ASP A 62 -18.35 -1.28 3.21
C ASP A 62 -17.43 -0.13 3.61
N ASP A 63 -16.89 0.62 2.63
CA ASP A 63 -15.85 1.61 2.87
C ASP A 63 -16.35 3.06 2.78
N SER A 64 -15.69 3.95 3.53
CA SER A 64 -15.90 5.38 3.41
C SER A 64 -15.43 5.90 2.04
N ILE A 65 -16.00 7.01 1.56
CA ILE A 65 -15.53 7.68 0.32
C ILE A 65 -14.02 7.94 0.33
N CYS A 66 -13.45 8.22 1.50
CA CYS A 66 -12.01 8.42 1.67
C CYS A 66 -11.23 7.14 1.41
N MET A 67 -11.64 6.02 2.02
CA MET A 67 -11.04 4.70 1.84
C MET A 67 -11.13 4.23 0.38
N VAL A 68 -12.30 4.36 -0.24
CA VAL A 68 -12.50 4.01 -1.65
C VAL A 68 -11.60 4.85 -2.56
N ALA A 69 -11.54 6.17 -2.32
CA ALA A 69 -10.67 7.04 -3.10
C ALA A 69 -9.19 6.69 -2.95
N LEU A 70 -8.73 6.36 -1.73
CA LEU A 70 -7.35 5.98 -1.46
C LEU A 70 -7.00 4.65 -2.16
N ARG A 71 -7.85 3.62 -2.04
CA ARG A 71 -7.68 2.32 -2.70
C ARG A 71 -7.56 2.48 -4.22
N LEU A 72 -8.42 3.29 -4.81
CA LEU A 72 -8.39 3.56 -6.25
C LEU A 72 -7.11 4.30 -6.67
N SER A 73 -6.62 5.22 -5.84
CA SER A 73 -5.47 6.09 -6.13
C SER A 73 -4.13 5.40 -6.04
N ILE A 74 -4.01 4.35 -5.25
CA ILE A 74 -2.76 3.60 -5.12
C ILE A 74 -2.47 2.87 -6.42
N GLY A 75 -1.26 3.06 -6.95
CA GLY A 75 -0.82 2.35 -8.14
C GLY A 75 -0.74 0.85 -7.92
N THR A 76 -0.87 0.06 -8.98
CA THR A 76 -0.64 -1.38 -8.92
C THR A 76 0.82 -1.64 -8.50
N PRO A 77 1.07 -2.54 -7.52
CA PRO A 77 2.42 -2.88 -7.12
C PRO A 77 3.25 -3.37 -8.31
N PRO A 78 4.50 -2.88 -8.46
CA PRO A 78 5.37 -3.21 -9.58
C PRO A 78 5.71 -4.70 -9.60
N LEU A 79 5.90 -5.24 -10.81
CA LEU A 79 6.49 -6.57 -10.98
C LEU A 79 8.01 -6.43 -10.93
N LEU A 80 8.64 -7.03 -9.92
CA LEU A 80 10.07 -6.89 -9.72
C LEU A 80 10.86 -7.87 -10.58
N HIS A 81 11.74 -7.34 -11.42
CA HIS A 81 12.71 -8.15 -12.17
C HIS A 81 13.90 -8.59 -11.30
N ILE A 82 14.22 -7.80 -10.28
CA ILE A 82 15.27 -8.09 -9.30
C ILE A 82 14.59 -8.47 -7.98
N PRO A 83 14.92 -9.64 -7.38
CA PRO A 83 14.35 -10.05 -6.09
C PRO A 83 14.58 -9.01 -4.98
N LEU A 84 13.71 -9.04 -3.98
CA LEU A 84 13.89 -8.24 -2.76
C LEU A 84 15.12 -8.75 -1.98
N SER A 85 15.98 -7.83 -1.58
CA SER A 85 17.01 -8.09 -0.60
C SER A 85 16.40 -8.37 0.79
N CYS A 86 17.18 -8.99 1.69
CA CYS A 86 16.72 -9.24 3.05
C CYS A 86 16.33 -7.95 3.80
N ASP A 87 17.06 -6.87 3.55
CA ASP A 87 16.81 -5.59 4.22
C ASP A 87 15.54 -4.92 3.68
N GLU A 88 15.29 -4.98 2.37
CA GLU A 88 14.03 -4.50 1.77
C GLU A 88 12.84 -5.30 2.29
N LEU A 89 12.96 -6.64 2.38
CA LEU A 89 11.92 -7.50 2.93
C LEU A 89 11.62 -7.15 4.41
N LEU A 90 12.66 -6.96 5.23
CA LEU A 90 12.51 -6.57 6.63
C LEU A 90 11.90 -5.19 6.80
N GLU A 91 12.23 -4.25 5.91
CA GLU A 91 11.67 -2.90 5.87
C GLU A 91 10.17 -2.94 5.51
N ILE A 92 9.79 -3.68 4.46
CA ILE A 92 8.38 -3.86 4.07
C ILE A 92 7.57 -4.50 5.20
N ILE A 93 8.07 -5.59 5.81
CA ILE A 93 7.42 -6.25 6.95
C ILE A 93 7.25 -5.27 8.11
N GLN A 94 8.24 -4.41 8.39
CA GLN A 94 8.11 -3.42 9.45
C GLN A 94 7.05 -2.35 9.15
N ARG A 95 6.95 -1.89 7.90
CA ARG A 95 5.89 -0.96 7.45
C ARG A 95 4.51 -1.57 7.60
N ILE A 96 4.34 -2.85 7.26
CA ILE A 96 3.07 -3.57 7.43
C ILE A 96 2.70 -3.74 8.91
N HIS A 97 3.65 -4.00 9.81
CA HIS A 97 3.34 -4.28 11.21
C HIS A 97 3.31 -3.06 12.13
N SER A 98 3.80 -1.90 11.69
CA SER A 98 3.96 -0.75 12.57
C SER A 98 3.57 0.55 11.88
N LYS A 99 2.40 1.06 12.28
CA LYS A 99 1.85 2.35 11.84
C LYS A 99 2.84 3.52 11.98
N ASN A 100 3.63 3.52 13.06
CA ASN A 100 4.58 4.60 13.37
C ASN A 100 5.94 4.44 12.66
N TYR A 101 6.11 3.40 11.84
CA TYR A 101 7.41 3.09 11.25
C TYR A 101 7.80 4.05 10.12
N VAL A 102 6.81 4.57 9.40
CA VAL A 102 6.99 5.64 8.42
C VAL A 102 5.90 6.67 8.65
N GLU A 103 6.28 7.89 9.05
CA GLU A 103 5.36 9.03 9.11
C GLU A 103 5.00 9.45 7.68
N TYR A 104 3.98 8.83 7.11
CA TYR A 104 3.31 9.36 5.92
C TYR A 104 2.39 10.50 6.36
N LYS A 105 2.95 11.71 6.50
CA LYS A 105 2.15 12.90 6.80
C LYS A 105 1.41 13.37 5.55
N VAL A 106 0.24 12.79 5.30
CA VAL A 106 -0.67 13.24 4.24
C VAL A 106 -1.77 14.07 4.88
N LYS A 107 -1.82 15.37 4.57
CA LYS A 107 -2.79 16.29 5.20
C LYS A 107 -4.23 15.99 4.81
N ALA A 108 -4.43 15.34 3.67
CA ALA A 108 -5.73 15.10 3.09
C ALA A 108 -6.52 13.93 3.72
N PHE A 109 -5.87 13.00 4.43
CA PHE A 109 -6.51 11.74 4.88
C PHE A 109 -6.04 11.26 6.26
N PRO A 110 -6.85 10.46 6.97
CA PRO A 110 -6.45 9.83 8.22
C PRO A 110 -5.24 8.90 8.02
N GLU A 111 -4.25 9.00 8.90
CA GLU A 111 -3.03 8.19 8.83
C GLU A 111 -3.33 6.68 8.96
N ASP A 112 -4.37 6.31 9.72
CA ASP A 112 -4.81 4.92 9.89
C ASP A 112 -5.29 4.30 8.58
N GLU A 113 -6.14 5.01 7.85
CA GLU A 113 -6.68 4.56 6.55
C GLU A 113 -5.56 4.42 5.52
N LEU A 114 -4.66 5.41 5.46
CA LEU A 114 -3.52 5.37 4.55
C LEU A 114 -2.58 4.20 4.87
N TRP A 115 -2.25 3.99 6.15
CA TRP A 115 -1.41 2.87 6.56
C TRP A 115 -2.06 1.53 6.24
N TRP A 116 -3.36 1.39 6.53
CA TRP A 116 -4.09 0.14 6.28
C TRP A 116 -4.07 -0.22 4.80
N ILE A 117 -4.43 0.72 3.93
CA ILE A 117 -4.49 0.49 2.49
C ILE A 117 -3.08 0.29 1.91
N LEU A 118 -2.07 1.07 2.31
CA LEU A 118 -0.69 0.81 1.86
C LEU A 118 -0.21 -0.59 2.28
N SER A 119 -0.61 -1.07 3.45
CA SER A 119 -0.24 -2.40 3.92
C SER A 119 -0.95 -3.49 3.11
N HIS A 120 -2.27 -3.41 2.98
CA HIS A 120 -3.11 -4.48 2.43
C HIS A 120 -3.22 -4.46 0.90
N ASP A 121 -3.26 -3.27 0.30
CA ASP A 121 -3.53 -3.12 -1.13
C ASP A 121 -2.26 -2.84 -1.94
N TYR A 122 -1.14 -2.53 -1.27
CA TYR A 122 0.15 -2.29 -1.92
C TYR A 122 1.26 -3.27 -1.49
N TYR A 123 1.66 -3.27 -0.22
CA TYR A 123 2.83 -4.03 0.23
C TYR A 123 2.58 -5.54 0.31
N VAL A 124 1.43 -5.99 0.82
CA VAL A 124 1.09 -7.42 0.84
C VAL A 124 1.05 -8.00 -0.59
N PRO A 125 0.34 -7.40 -1.57
CA PRO A 125 0.35 -7.90 -2.94
C PRO A 125 1.71 -7.79 -3.62
N LEU A 126 2.54 -6.80 -3.27
CA LEU A 126 3.94 -6.74 -3.71
C LEU A 126 4.71 -7.97 -3.24
N LEU A 127 4.56 -8.34 -1.97
CA LEU A 127 5.20 -9.53 -1.41
C LEU A 127 4.68 -10.81 -2.07
N GLU A 128 3.38 -10.94 -2.29
CA GLU A 128 2.78 -12.11 -2.94
C GLU A 128 3.30 -12.30 -4.36
N LYS A 129 3.32 -11.22 -5.17
CA LYS A 129 3.83 -11.25 -6.54
C LYS A 129 5.33 -11.55 -6.62
N THR A 130 6.07 -11.19 -5.59
CA THR A 130 7.52 -11.40 -5.53
C THR A 130 7.88 -12.71 -4.83
N TRP A 131 6.92 -13.44 -4.28
CA TRP A 131 7.17 -14.65 -3.49
C TRP A 131 7.64 -15.82 -4.37
N ASN A 132 8.95 -16.10 -4.38
CA ASN A 132 9.52 -17.35 -4.88
C ASN A 132 10.10 -18.18 -3.71
N TYR A 133 10.48 -19.45 -3.96
CA TYR A 133 11.01 -20.38 -2.95
C TYR A 133 12.24 -19.84 -2.17
N GLN A 134 13.07 -18.99 -2.78
CA GLN A 134 14.19 -18.31 -2.10
C GLN A 134 13.71 -17.24 -1.10
N ASN A 135 12.61 -16.53 -1.40
CA ASN A 135 12.03 -15.55 -0.47
C ASN A 135 11.39 -16.22 0.76
N LEU A 136 10.90 -17.45 0.61
CA LEU A 136 10.44 -18.30 1.73
C LEU A 136 11.61 -18.69 2.65
N ARG A 137 12.77 -19.07 2.08
CA ARG A 137 14.00 -19.36 2.84
C ARG A 137 14.53 -18.11 3.55
N LEU A 138 14.42 -16.94 2.92
CA LEU A 138 14.81 -15.65 3.51
C LEU A 138 13.84 -15.20 4.61
N PHE A 139 12.54 -15.35 4.42
CA PHE A 139 11.52 -15.09 5.42
C PHE A 139 11.75 -15.95 6.66
N VAL A 140 11.96 -17.27 6.50
CA VAL A 140 12.30 -18.18 7.60
C VAL A 140 13.61 -17.74 8.29
N LYS A 141 14.66 -17.39 7.55
CA LYS A 141 15.91 -16.87 8.15
C LYS A 141 15.71 -15.56 8.91
N CYS A 142 14.97 -14.61 8.35
CA CYS A 142 14.72 -13.30 8.93
C CYS A 142 13.82 -13.39 10.16
N TYR A 143 12.77 -14.22 10.10
CA TYR A 143 11.85 -14.49 11.20
C TYR A 143 12.56 -15.23 12.34
N ILE A 144 13.37 -16.26 12.03
CA ILE A 144 14.22 -16.95 13.02
C ILE A 144 15.24 -15.98 13.63
N LYS A 145 15.87 -15.11 12.84
CA LYS A 145 16.83 -14.12 13.34
C LYS A 145 16.16 -13.07 14.23
N LYS A 146 14.95 -12.62 13.89
CA LYS A 146 14.14 -11.71 14.72
C LYS A 146 13.71 -12.38 16.02
N LEU A 147 13.25 -13.63 15.97
CA LEU A 147 12.95 -14.46 17.15
C LEU A 147 14.20 -14.62 18.03
N TYR A 148 15.35 -14.98 17.46
CA TYR A 148 16.61 -15.12 18.18
C TYR A 148 17.04 -13.83 18.87
N LEU A 149 16.98 -12.69 18.18
CA LEU A 149 17.32 -11.38 18.76
C LEU A 149 16.34 -10.94 19.85
N THR A 150 15.07 -11.33 19.74
CA THR A 150 14.03 -11.02 20.74
C THR A 150 14.18 -11.92 21.98
N VAL A 151 14.46 -13.22 21.78
CA VAL A 151 14.72 -14.19 22.85
C VAL A 151 16.03 -13.90 23.59
N CYS A 152 17.06 -13.43 22.88
CA CYS A 152 18.34 -13.06 23.51
C CYS A 152 18.36 -11.65 24.12
N GLY A 153 17.25 -10.90 24.12
CA GLY A 153 17.15 -9.59 24.79
C GLY A 153 18.05 -8.50 24.21
N ILE A 154 18.52 -8.64 22.97
CA ILE A 154 19.52 -7.71 22.42
C ILE A 154 18.82 -6.50 21.79
N SER A 155 18.70 -5.42 22.58
CA SER A 155 18.19 -4.12 22.13
C SER A 155 18.98 -3.56 20.95
N ARG A 156 18.26 -3.14 19.89
CA ARG A 156 18.73 -2.59 18.60
C ARG A 156 19.83 -1.52 18.67
N LYS A 157 20.08 -0.89 19.82
CA LYS A 157 21.00 0.25 19.96
C LYS A 157 22.50 -0.09 19.83
N LYS A 158 22.91 -1.37 19.84
CA LYS A 158 24.34 -1.74 19.82
C LYS A 158 24.93 -2.07 18.44
N TYR A 159 24.12 -2.26 17.38
CA TYR A 159 24.61 -2.80 16.11
C TYR A 159 24.90 -1.79 15.00
N LEU A 160 24.58 -0.51 15.17
CA LEU A 160 24.85 0.52 14.15
C LEU A 160 26.22 1.22 14.30
N LYS A 161 27.13 0.72 15.16
CA LYS A 161 28.46 1.35 15.37
C LYS A 161 29.64 0.67 14.70
N LYS A 162 29.42 -0.37 13.90
CA LYS A 162 30.47 -0.95 13.04
C LYS A 162 29.82 -1.49 11.79
N PHE A 163 29.59 -0.63 10.82
CA PHE A 163 29.83 -0.84 9.38
C PHE A 163 29.76 0.53 8.72
#